data_AF-A0A9D7J984-F1
#
_entry.id   AF-A0A9D7J984-F1
#
_cell.length_a   1.000
_cell.length_b   1.000
_cell.length_c   1.000
_cell.angle_alpha   90.00
_cell.angle_beta   90.00
_cell.angle_gamma   90.00
#
_symmetry.space_group_name_H-M   'P 1'
#
loop_
_entity.id
_entity.type
_entity.pdbx_description
1 polymer ?
#
loop_
_entity_poly.entity_id
_entity_poly.type
_entity_poly.pdbx_seq_one_letter_code
_entity_poly.pdbx_strand_id
1 'polypeptide(L)'
;MAVPRLPRRPLRHRRRGRRLSINRTDYSVRRGDWRDGIGWDDLQRIKTQCLGEDVWAVEIYPPPSELVDVANMRHLWVLDEAPTYGWQGERR
;
A
#
# COMPACT_ATOMS: atom_id res chain seq x y z
N MET A 1 -43.59 -26.16 7.38
CA MET A 1 -42.19 -26.17 7.89
C MET A 1 -41.52 -24.90 7.34
N ALA A 2 -41.21 -23.92 8.18
CA ALA A 2 -40.69 -22.61 7.74
C ALA A 2 -39.16 -22.58 7.80
N VAL A 3 -38.51 -22.23 6.68
CA VAL A 3 -37.05 -22.09 6.62
C VAL A 3 -36.66 -20.77 7.30
N PRO A 4 -35.75 -20.75 8.30
CA PRO A 4 -35.38 -19.51 8.97
C PRO A 4 -34.61 -18.62 7.99
N ARG A 5 -35.06 -17.38 7.80
CA ARG A 5 -34.29 -16.37 7.07
C ARG A 5 -33.14 -15.90 7.97
N LEU A 6 -31.93 -16.40 7.69
CA LEU A 6 -30.71 -15.89 8.29
C LEU A 6 -30.62 -14.36 8.06
N PRO A 7 -30.15 -13.57 9.05
CA PRO A 7 -29.97 -12.14 8.86
C PRO A 7 -28.97 -11.90 7.72
N ARG A 8 -29.35 -11.04 6.77
CA ARG A 8 -28.45 -10.60 5.69
C ARG A 8 -27.29 -9.84 6.33
N ARG A 9 -26.17 -10.53 6.55
CA ARG A 9 -24.86 -9.92 6.85
C ARG A 9 -24.66 -8.80 5.83
N PRO A 10 -24.38 -7.54 6.23
CA PRO A 10 -24.17 -6.48 5.25
C PRO A 10 -23.03 -6.93 4.35
N LEU A 11 -23.29 -6.93 3.03
CA LEU A 11 -22.27 -7.16 2.03
C LEU A 11 -21.23 -6.06 2.26
N ARG A 12 -20.12 -6.38 2.95
CA ARG A 12 -18.92 -5.54 2.88
C ARG A 12 -18.65 -5.42 1.40
N HIS A 13 -18.88 -4.24 0.83
CA HIS A 13 -18.42 -3.94 -0.51
C HIS A 13 -16.95 -4.33 -0.53
N ARG A 14 -16.59 -5.39 -1.27
CA ARG A 14 -15.21 -5.73 -1.57
C ARG A 14 -14.65 -4.48 -2.26
N ARG A 15 -14.04 -3.58 -1.50
CA ARG A 15 -13.22 -2.54 -2.09
C ARG A 15 -12.13 -3.34 -2.81
N ARG A 16 -12.11 -3.28 -4.14
CA ARG A 16 -10.96 -3.78 -4.90
C ARG A 16 -9.72 -3.19 -4.24
N GLY A 17 -8.69 -4.01 -4.00
CA GLY A 17 -7.51 -3.60 -3.26
C GLY A 17 -7.00 -2.25 -3.77
N ARG A 18 -6.89 -1.26 -2.87
CA ARG A 18 -6.40 0.07 -3.24
C ARG A 18 -4.88 0.03 -3.33
N ARG A 19 -4.32 0.72 -4.32
CA ARG A 19 -2.87 0.82 -4.54
C ARG A 19 -2.47 2.28 -4.68
N LEU A 20 -1.47 2.69 -3.91
CA LEU A 20 -0.76 3.96 -4.09
C LEU A 20 0.51 3.69 -4.89
N SER A 21 0.68 4.39 -6.00
CA SER A 21 1.88 4.28 -6.85
C SER A 21 2.67 5.58 -6.74
N ILE A 22 3.95 5.48 -6.44
CA ILE A 22 4.82 6.61 -6.14
C ILE A 22 5.97 6.58 -7.14
N ASN A 23 6.20 7.69 -7.82
CA ASN A 23 7.27 7.84 -8.80
C ASN A 23 8.07 9.10 -8.46
N ARG A 24 9.41 9.00 -8.54
CA ARG A 24 10.29 10.16 -8.41
C ARG A 24 10.63 10.67 -9.81
N THR A 25 10.25 11.92 -10.07
CA THR A 25 10.52 12.64 -11.33
C THR A 25 11.52 13.78 -11.08
N ASP A 26 12.56 13.52 -10.30
CA ASP A 26 13.56 14.52 -9.95
C ASP A 26 14.83 14.31 -10.79
N TYR A 27 15.19 15.31 -11.59
CA TYR A 27 16.32 15.27 -12.50
C TYR A 27 17.46 16.14 -11.97
N SER A 28 18.64 15.56 -11.80
CA SER A 28 19.83 16.30 -11.40
C SER A 28 20.52 16.90 -12.62
N VAL A 29 20.30 18.20 -12.86
CA VAL A 29 20.97 18.93 -13.96
C VAL A 29 22.51 18.88 -13.82
N ARG A 30 23.03 18.88 -12.57
CA ARG A 30 24.48 18.82 -12.33
C ARG A 30 25.10 17.45 -12.63
N ARG A 31 24.37 16.36 -12.42
CA ARG A 31 24.86 14.99 -12.65
C ARG A 31 24.45 14.45 -14.02
N GLY A 32 23.44 15.04 -14.66
CA GLY A 32 22.90 14.58 -15.94
C GLY A 32 22.05 13.31 -15.82
N ASP A 33 21.56 12.99 -14.61
CA ASP A 33 20.80 11.77 -14.33
C ASP A 33 19.48 12.06 -13.59
N TRP A 34 18.57 11.10 -13.63
CA TRP A 34 17.42 11.09 -12.73
C TRP A 34 17.88 10.66 -11.34
N ARG A 35 17.46 11.38 -10.30
CA ARG A 35 17.73 10.98 -8.92
C ARG A 35 17.00 9.66 -8.67
N ASP A 36 17.79 8.62 -8.42
CA ASP A 36 17.26 7.29 -8.17
C ASP A 36 16.80 7.12 -6.71
N GLY A 37 15.97 6.09 -6.48
CA GLY A 37 15.51 5.64 -5.19
C GLY A 37 14.39 6.49 -4.57
N ILE A 38 13.47 5.81 -3.89
CA ILE A 38 12.49 6.43 -2.99
C ILE A 38 12.67 5.73 -1.64
N GLY A 39 13.21 6.47 -0.67
CA GLY A 39 13.54 5.94 0.65
C GLY A 39 12.30 5.63 1.49
N TRP A 40 12.48 4.84 2.55
CA TRP A 40 11.39 4.47 3.45
C TRP A 40 10.70 5.70 4.07
N ASP A 41 11.45 6.73 4.48
CA ASP A 41 10.89 7.95 5.07
C ASP A 41 9.97 8.70 4.10
N ASP A 42 10.36 8.76 2.81
CA ASP A 42 9.52 9.34 1.76
C ASP A 42 8.24 8.52 1.57
N LEU A 43 8.36 7.19 1.53
CA LEU A 43 7.21 6.29 1.40
C LEU A 43 6.24 6.46 2.57
N GLN A 44 6.74 6.48 3.81
CA GLN A 44 5.93 6.64 5.01
C GLN A 44 5.25 8.01 5.04
N ARG A 45 5.99 9.09 4.75
CA ARG A 45 5.45 10.46 4.69
C ARG A 45 4.35 10.59 3.63
N ILE A 46 4.61 10.12 2.41
CA ILE A 46 3.65 10.18 1.29
C ILE A 46 2.41 9.32 1.61
N LYS A 47 2.61 8.10 2.13
CA LYS A 47 1.51 7.23 2.57
C LYS A 47 0.62 7.92 3.60
N THR A 48 1.22 8.56 4.61
CA THR A 48 0.46 9.29 5.63
C THR A 48 -0.29 10.47 5.04
N GLN A 49 0.34 11.28 4.19
CA GLN A 49 -0.30 12.43 3.53
C GLN A 49 -1.45 12.04 2.60
N CYS A 50 -1.32 10.93 1.87
CA CYS A 50 -2.32 10.50 0.88
C CYS A 50 -3.44 9.64 1.48
N LEU A 51 -3.13 8.83 2.50
CA LEU A 51 -4.05 7.79 2.99
C LEU A 51 -4.50 8.02 4.44
N GLY A 52 -3.79 8.83 5.23
CA GLY A 52 -4.02 9.04 6.65
C GLY A 52 -3.10 8.22 7.55
N GLU A 53 -2.96 8.65 8.81
CA GLU A 53 -2.05 8.09 9.80
C GLU A 53 -2.40 6.64 10.16
N ASP A 54 -3.68 6.32 10.34
CA ASP A 54 -4.19 5.01 10.77
C ASP A 54 -4.19 3.92 9.69
N VAL A 55 -3.81 4.26 8.45
CA VAL A 55 -3.87 3.32 7.33
C VAL A 55 -2.67 2.38 7.31
N TRP A 56 -2.92 1.09 7.15
CA TRP A 56 -1.86 0.11 6.91
C TRP A 56 -1.63 -0.08 5.41
N ALA A 57 -0.37 -0.20 5.03
CA ALA A 57 0.03 -0.50 3.67
C ALA A 57 1.25 -1.41 3.66
N VAL A 58 1.35 -2.25 2.64
CA VAL A 58 2.50 -3.12 2.39
C VAL A 58 3.08 -2.86 1.03
N GLU A 59 4.38 -3.06 0.92
CA GLU A 59 5.05 -3.21 -0.36
C GLU A 59 5.32 -4.68 -0.62
N ILE A 60 5.07 -5.11 -1.85
CA ILE A 60 5.14 -6.52 -2.25
C ILE A 60 6.35 -6.72 -3.15
N TYR A 61 7.14 -7.74 -2.83
CA TYR A 61 8.28 -8.19 -3.62
C TYR A 61 7.92 -9.55 -4.25
N PRO A 62 7.41 -9.56 -5.49
CA PRO A 62 6.89 -10.77 -6.11
C PRO A 62 8.03 -11.70 -6.57
N PRO A 63 7.72 -12.97 -6.88
CA PRO A 63 8.64 -13.85 -7.60
C PRO A 63 9.11 -13.22 -8.93
N PRO A 64 10.31 -13.55 -9.43
CA PRO A 64 10.83 -12.96 -10.68
C PRO A 64 9.92 -13.14 -11.90
N SER A 65 9.14 -14.22 -11.96
CA SER A 65 8.19 -14.47 -13.05
C SER A 65 7.02 -13.49 -13.10
N GLU A 66 6.75 -12.80 -11.99
CA GLU A 66 5.66 -11.84 -11.81
C GLU A 66 6.21 -10.40 -11.64
N LEU A 67 7.52 -10.22 -11.78
CA LEU A 67 8.17 -8.93 -11.64
C LEU A 67 7.94 -8.08 -12.89
N VAL A 68 7.39 -6.88 -12.69
CA VAL A 68 7.30 -5.86 -13.72
C VAL A 68 8.02 -4.61 -13.19
N ASP A 69 9.24 -4.39 -13.67
CA ASP A 69 10.08 -3.25 -13.31
C ASP A 69 10.35 -2.40 -14.55
N VAL A 70 9.60 -1.31 -14.69
CA VAL A 70 9.58 -0.47 -15.90
C VAL A 70 9.90 1.00 -15.64
N ALA A 71 10.09 1.39 -14.37
CA ALA A 71 10.41 2.75 -13.96
C ALA A 71 10.82 2.77 -12.48
N ASN A 72 11.47 3.86 -12.03
CA ASN A 72 11.71 4.14 -10.61
C ASN A 72 10.39 4.44 -9.87
N MET A 73 9.62 3.38 -9.65
CA MET A 73 8.30 3.39 -9.03
C MET A 73 8.27 2.46 -7.84
N ARG A 74 7.52 2.87 -6.83
CA ARG A 74 7.24 2.07 -5.63
C ARG A 74 5.74 1.98 -5.46
N HIS A 75 5.26 0.81 -5.06
CA HIS A 75 3.84 0.53 -4.94
C HIS A 75 3.51 0.11 -3.52
N LEU A 76 2.51 0.78 -2.95
CA LEU A 76 1.97 0.46 -1.64
C LEU A 76 0.54 -0.07 -1.82
N TRP A 77 0.31 -1.29 -1.38
CA TRP A 77 -1.01 -1.92 -1.33
C TRP A 77 -1.65 -1.63 0.01
N VAL A 78 -2.81 -0.99 -0.03
CA VAL A 78 -3.53 -0.55 1.16
C VAL A 78 -4.31 -1.73 1.73
N LEU A 79 -4.14 -1.96 3.02
CA LEU A 79 -4.86 -2.99 3.76
C LEU A 79 -6.18 -2.43 4.29
N ASP A 80 -7.21 -3.28 4.34
CA ASP A 80 -8.51 -2.91 4.89
C ASP A 80 -8.51 -2.90 6.43
N GLU A 81 -7.56 -3.60 7.04
CA GLU A 81 -7.37 -3.72 8.49
C GLU A 81 -5.89 -3.89 8.83
N ALA A 82 -5.56 -3.71 10.12
CA ALA A 82 -4.19 -3.88 10.60
C ALA A 82 -3.73 -5.35 10.38
N PRO A 83 -2.56 -5.58 9.75
CA PRO A 83 -2.06 -6.91 9.54
C PRO A 83 -1.61 -7.55 10.86
N THR A 84 -1.84 -8.86 11.00
CA THR A 84 -1.43 -9.63 12.17
C THR A 84 0.10 -9.70 12.35
N TYR A 85 0.84 -9.53 11.26
CA TYR A 85 2.31 -9.46 11.22
C TYR A 85 2.87 -8.04 11.30
N GLY A 86 2.00 -7.02 11.38
CA GLY A 86 2.42 -5.64 11.56
C GLY A 86 2.86 -5.35 12.99
N TRP A 87 3.54 -4.22 13.18
CA TRP A 87 3.89 -3.75 14.52
C TRP A 87 2.63 -3.56 15.37
N GLN A 88 2.45 -4.43 16.36
CA GLN A 88 1.48 -4.24 17.42
C GLN A 88 2.20 -3.41 18.49
N GLY A 89 1.93 -2.11 18.55
CA GLY A 89 2.35 -1.32 19.70
C GLY A 89 1.89 -2.03 20.97
N GLU A 90 2.69 -2.00 22.03
CA GLU A 90 2.31 -2.54 23.34
C GLU A 90 0.93 -1.98 23.69
N ARG A 91 -0.10 -2.82 23.58
CA ARG A 91 -1.48 -2.44 23.87
C ARG A 91 -1.52 -2.19 25.38
N ARG A 92 -1.34 -0.93 25.78
CA ARG A 92 -1.68 -0.48 27.14
C ARG A 92 -3.18 -0.56 27.37
#